data_AF-A0A9X0AP26-F1
#
_entry.id   AF-A0A9X0AP26-F1
#
_cell.length_a   1.000
_cell.length_b   1.000
_cell.length_c   1.000
_cell.angle_alpha   90.00
_cell.angle_beta   90.00
_cell.angle_gamma   90.00
#
_symmetry.space_group_name_H-M   'P 1'
#
loop_
_entity.id
_entity.type
_entity.pdbx_description
1 polymer ?
#
loop_
_entity_poly.entity_id
_entity_poly.type
_entity_poly.pdbx_seq_one_letter_code
_entity_poly.pdbx_strand_id
1 'polypeptide(L)'
;MLWVVLGWLDTVKFIDLHSELHYSNFSQPEWYGKQYKAAFAHRARLFWELASQGWDTTLCGGGMIWSPYLLPYKNAITNELYIAASISMYLYFPGDSNQSPFIHSNPTYPPRDPKYLQAAVDAYKWLNSSNMTDLQGLYVDGYHISNLSGGDNTRCDSRNEMVYTYNQGVLLTGQRGLYDATAARSYLEDGHKLIYDVINATGYDLKHDIVISPPPKNGSTLAKWFGLGRNGILEEACDSGGSCSQDGQTFKGIFFHHLTAFCSDLPKRPIAGTEESLKLDREWHSGKCSKYAGWIRRNAEAALKTKDEEGRFGMWWGAPAANNSLNDTPNLISDDSVDYRNLGVPKNREWRGEKYIKGAKASKIPRHGEDGGHRRIETEDPNDRGRGRTVETQGGGLSVLRASWEVELR
;
A
#
# COMPACT_ATOMS: atom_id res chain seq x y z
N MET A 1 -1.55 -8.54 -9.57
CA MET A 1 -0.52 -9.60 -9.78
C MET A 1 0.64 -9.46 -8.82
N LEU A 2 1.25 -8.27 -8.69
CA LEU A 2 2.44 -8.07 -7.86
C LEU A 2 2.19 -8.25 -6.35
N TRP A 3 0.97 -7.96 -5.85
CA TRP A 3 0.53 -8.38 -4.51
C TRP A 3 0.73 -9.89 -4.24
N VAL A 4 0.46 -10.72 -5.25
CA VAL A 4 0.61 -12.18 -5.16
C VAL A 4 2.08 -12.58 -5.11
N VAL A 5 2.96 -11.86 -5.81
CA VAL A 5 4.42 -12.07 -5.74
C VAL A 5 4.91 -11.82 -4.31
N LEU A 6 4.54 -10.68 -3.72
CA LEU A 6 4.88 -10.35 -2.34
C LEU A 6 4.35 -11.40 -1.36
N GLY A 7 3.09 -11.83 -1.51
CA GLY A 7 2.49 -12.86 -0.66
C GLY A 7 3.22 -14.21 -0.74
N TRP A 8 3.60 -14.67 -1.94
CA TRP A 8 4.37 -15.91 -2.07
C TRP A 8 5.77 -15.81 -1.49
N LEU A 9 6.45 -14.68 -1.67
CA LEU A 9 7.77 -14.45 -1.07
C LEU A 9 7.70 -14.33 0.45
N ASP A 10 6.61 -13.78 1.00
CA ASP A 10 6.42 -13.74 2.44
C ASP A 10 6.24 -15.13 3.04
N THR A 11 5.52 -16.02 2.36
CA THR A 11 5.45 -17.44 2.73
C THR A 11 6.82 -18.12 2.66
N VAL A 12 7.63 -17.82 1.65
CA VAL A 12 9.01 -18.32 1.55
C VAL A 12 9.85 -17.85 2.76
N LYS A 13 9.77 -16.57 3.10
CA LYS A 13 10.45 -16.00 4.28
C LYS A 13 9.99 -16.65 5.59
N PHE A 14 8.68 -16.84 5.75
CA PHE A 14 8.11 -17.52 6.92
C PHE A 14 8.66 -18.94 7.04
N ILE A 15 8.74 -19.68 5.92
CA ILE A 15 9.27 -21.04 5.94
C ILE A 15 10.72 -21.06 6.42
N ASP A 16 11.53 -20.14 5.93
CA ASP A 16 12.94 -20.05 6.33
C ASP A 16 13.08 -19.70 7.82
N LEU A 17 12.34 -18.66 8.28
CA LEU A 17 12.36 -18.24 9.67
C LEU A 17 11.90 -19.35 10.62
N HIS A 18 10.79 -20.01 10.31
CA HIS A 18 10.25 -21.07 11.16
C HIS A 18 11.17 -22.29 11.19
N SER A 19 11.78 -22.63 10.06
CA SER A 19 12.75 -23.73 9.98
C SER A 19 14.01 -23.43 10.78
N GLU A 20 14.54 -22.20 10.71
CA GLU A 20 15.73 -21.78 11.46
C GLU A 20 15.49 -21.80 12.98
N LEU A 21 14.35 -21.27 13.42
CA LEU A 21 14.01 -21.15 14.85
C LEU A 21 13.65 -22.49 15.51
N HIS A 22 13.03 -23.42 14.78
CA HIS A 22 12.43 -24.62 15.39
C HIS A 22 12.93 -25.96 14.84
N TYR A 23 13.68 -25.97 13.74
CA TYR A 23 14.10 -27.18 13.04
C TYR A 23 15.57 -27.14 12.58
N SER A 24 16.43 -26.41 13.31
CA SER A 24 17.87 -26.25 13.01
C SER A 24 18.76 -27.37 13.57
N ASN A 25 18.20 -28.31 14.35
CA ASN A 25 18.96 -29.43 14.91
C ASN A 25 19.04 -30.59 13.91
N PHE A 26 20.26 -31.05 13.59
CA PHE A 26 20.51 -32.15 12.64
C PHE A 26 19.86 -33.49 13.01
N SER A 27 19.47 -33.69 14.27
CA SER A 27 18.77 -34.91 14.72
C SER A 27 17.24 -34.83 14.54
N GLN A 28 16.69 -33.66 14.19
CA GLN A 28 15.26 -33.47 13.96
C GLN A 28 14.93 -33.58 12.48
N PRO A 29 13.75 -34.13 12.12
CA PRO A 29 13.30 -34.10 10.73
C PRO A 29 13.07 -32.65 10.29
N GLU A 30 13.32 -32.36 9.01
CA GLU A 30 13.00 -31.05 8.46
C GLU A 30 11.51 -30.74 8.62
N TRP A 31 11.18 -29.46 8.82
CA TRP A 31 9.78 -29.04 8.89
C TRP A 31 9.04 -29.40 7.60
N TYR A 32 7.90 -30.06 7.71
CA TYR A 32 7.13 -30.51 6.54
C TYR A 32 6.76 -29.36 5.60
N GLY A 33 6.62 -28.12 6.11
CA GLY A 33 6.31 -26.94 5.29
C GLY A 33 7.39 -26.58 4.27
N LYS A 34 8.65 -26.98 4.52
CA LYS A 34 9.79 -26.72 3.64
C LYS A 34 9.60 -27.29 2.23
N GLN A 35 8.86 -28.40 2.10
CA GLN A 35 8.57 -29.04 0.81
C GLN A 35 7.82 -28.10 -0.17
N TYR A 36 7.04 -27.14 0.34
CA TYR A 36 6.25 -26.22 -0.48
C TYR A 36 7.02 -24.98 -0.94
N LYS A 37 8.23 -24.75 -0.41
CA LYS A 37 9.04 -23.55 -0.71
C LYS A 37 9.26 -23.37 -2.22
N ALA A 38 9.59 -24.46 -2.92
CA ALA A 38 9.80 -24.45 -4.37
C ALA A 38 8.52 -24.07 -5.14
N ALA A 39 7.35 -24.55 -4.71
CA ALA A 39 6.08 -24.22 -5.36
C ALA A 39 5.71 -22.74 -5.18
N PHE A 40 5.97 -22.16 -4.00
CA PHE A 40 5.73 -20.73 -3.77
C PHE A 40 6.72 -19.86 -4.55
N ALA A 41 8.00 -20.22 -4.56
CA ALA A 41 9.01 -19.54 -5.38
C ALA A 41 8.62 -19.55 -6.88
N HIS A 42 8.20 -20.72 -7.38
CA HIS A 42 7.72 -20.87 -8.74
C HIS A 42 6.55 -19.93 -9.07
N ARG A 43 5.56 -19.83 -8.18
CA ARG A 43 4.44 -18.89 -8.36
C ARG A 43 4.90 -17.44 -8.31
N ALA A 44 5.79 -17.08 -7.39
CA ALA A 44 6.34 -15.72 -7.33
C ALA A 44 7.00 -15.32 -8.66
N ARG A 45 7.85 -16.20 -9.23
CA ARG A 45 8.49 -15.99 -10.54
C ARG A 45 7.46 -15.78 -11.65
N LEU A 46 6.50 -16.71 -11.82
CA LEU A 46 5.52 -16.63 -12.91
C LEU A 46 4.71 -15.33 -12.87
N PHE A 47 4.23 -14.94 -11.69
CA PHE A 47 3.45 -13.71 -11.55
C PHE A 47 4.30 -12.46 -11.74
N TRP A 48 5.58 -12.47 -11.33
CA TRP A 48 6.50 -11.37 -11.58
C TRP A 48 6.79 -11.20 -13.07
N GLU A 49 7.10 -12.30 -13.78
CA GLU A 49 7.39 -12.29 -15.22
C GLU A 49 6.19 -11.77 -16.03
N LEU A 50 4.98 -12.24 -15.72
CA LEU A 50 3.76 -11.78 -16.37
C LEU A 50 3.49 -10.30 -16.08
N ALA A 51 3.65 -9.86 -14.83
CA ALA A 51 3.44 -8.47 -14.46
C ALA A 51 4.47 -7.54 -15.12
N SER A 52 5.74 -7.95 -15.17
CA SER A 52 6.85 -7.15 -15.70
C SER A 52 6.67 -6.73 -17.16
N GLN A 53 5.83 -7.43 -17.92
CA GLN A 53 5.46 -7.04 -19.28
C GLN A 53 4.71 -5.70 -19.35
N GLY A 54 4.17 -5.22 -18.23
CA GLY A 54 3.55 -3.91 -18.13
C GLY A 54 4.55 -2.75 -18.03
N TRP A 55 5.84 -3.03 -17.84
CA TRP A 55 6.88 -2.00 -17.81
C TRP A 55 7.30 -1.64 -19.24
N ASP A 56 7.30 -0.35 -19.55
CA ASP A 56 7.80 0.16 -20.83
C ASP A 56 8.40 1.57 -20.66
N THR A 57 9.30 1.94 -21.57
CA THR A 57 9.89 3.29 -21.65
C THR A 57 9.38 4.11 -22.84
N THR A 58 8.47 3.55 -23.63
CA THR A 58 7.89 4.23 -24.82
C THR A 58 6.98 5.38 -24.42
N LEU A 59 6.27 5.22 -23.30
CA LEU A 59 5.41 6.23 -22.70
C LEU A 59 5.98 6.65 -21.35
N CYS A 60 5.97 7.96 -21.10
CA CYS A 60 6.39 8.60 -19.86
C CYS A 60 7.85 8.31 -19.45
N GLY A 61 8.70 7.89 -20.39
CA GLY A 61 10.11 7.55 -20.11
C GLY A 61 10.29 6.35 -19.18
N GLY A 62 9.24 5.59 -18.88
CA GLY A 62 9.25 4.49 -17.92
C GLY A 62 7.87 4.27 -17.31
N GLY A 63 7.78 3.32 -16.38
CA GLY A 63 6.61 3.08 -15.56
C GLY A 63 5.73 1.95 -16.06
N MET A 64 5.10 1.26 -15.11
CA MET A 64 4.13 0.19 -15.33
C MET A 64 2.78 0.76 -15.74
N ILE A 65 2.13 0.13 -16.73
CA ILE A 65 0.70 0.34 -16.97
C ILE A 65 -0.15 -0.48 -16.00
N TRP A 66 -1.27 0.08 -15.56
CA TRP A 66 -2.19 -0.59 -14.62
C TRP A 66 -2.89 -1.81 -15.24
N SER A 67 -3.28 -1.73 -16.51
CA SER A 67 -4.00 -2.79 -17.21
C SER A 67 -3.62 -2.81 -18.69
N PRO A 68 -3.33 -3.99 -19.27
CA PRO A 68 -3.10 -4.12 -20.71
C PRO A 68 -4.39 -4.05 -21.53
N TYR A 69 -5.57 -3.99 -20.87
CA TYR A 69 -6.88 -4.01 -21.52
C TYR A 69 -7.60 -2.65 -21.51
N LEU A 70 -7.03 -1.65 -20.83
CA LEU A 70 -7.56 -0.28 -20.76
C LEU A 70 -6.58 0.68 -21.44
N LEU A 71 -6.99 1.94 -21.59
CA LEU A 71 -6.03 2.96 -22.00
C LEU A 71 -4.89 3.05 -20.97
N PRO A 72 -3.66 3.35 -21.40
CA PRO A 72 -2.52 3.49 -20.51
C PRO A 72 -2.83 4.42 -19.34
N TYR A 73 -2.71 3.86 -18.15
CA TYR A 73 -2.78 4.56 -16.88
C TYR A 73 -1.60 4.10 -16.04
N LYS A 74 -0.65 5.00 -15.80
CA LYS A 74 0.54 4.72 -14.98
C LYS A 74 0.26 5.22 -13.57
N ASN A 75 -0.20 4.30 -12.71
CA ASN A 75 -0.57 4.61 -11.33
C ASN A 75 0.51 4.23 -10.33
N ALA A 76 0.47 4.92 -9.19
CA ALA A 76 1.43 4.79 -8.09
C ALA A 76 1.48 3.34 -7.61
N ILE A 77 0.33 2.77 -7.25
CA ILE A 77 0.28 1.42 -6.69
C ILE A 77 0.93 0.35 -7.58
N THR A 78 0.73 0.39 -8.90
CA THR A 78 1.30 -0.64 -9.80
C THR A 78 2.83 -0.54 -9.82
N ASN A 79 3.35 0.68 -9.81
CA ASN A 79 4.78 0.95 -9.83
C ASN A 79 5.44 0.68 -8.47
N GLU A 80 4.82 1.09 -7.37
CA GLU A 80 5.29 0.79 -6.02
C GLU A 80 5.35 -0.71 -5.75
N LEU A 81 4.30 -1.45 -6.15
CA LEU A 81 4.30 -2.90 -6.07
C LEU A 81 5.37 -3.52 -6.97
N TYR A 82 5.67 -2.92 -8.12
CA TYR A 82 6.71 -3.43 -9.01
C TYR A 82 8.10 -3.25 -8.38
N ILE A 83 8.35 -2.13 -7.73
CA ILE A 83 9.57 -1.88 -6.96
C ILE A 83 9.66 -2.88 -5.80
N ALA A 84 8.63 -2.96 -4.95
CA ALA A 84 8.60 -3.83 -3.78
C ALA A 84 8.73 -5.31 -4.14
N ALA A 85 8.01 -5.78 -5.16
CA ALA A 85 8.08 -7.17 -5.60
C ALA A 85 9.43 -7.48 -6.25
N SER A 86 9.97 -6.60 -7.09
CA SER A 86 11.27 -6.82 -7.75
C SER A 86 12.40 -6.88 -6.74
N ILE A 87 12.44 -5.98 -5.76
CA ILE A 87 13.50 -6.04 -4.74
C ILE A 87 13.32 -7.23 -3.80
N SER A 88 12.08 -7.63 -3.50
CA SER A 88 11.80 -8.83 -2.73
C SER A 88 12.20 -10.10 -3.49
N MET A 89 12.00 -10.14 -4.82
CA MET A 89 12.51 -11.22 -5.66
C MET A 89 14.04 -11.28 -5.57
N TYR A 90 14.74 -10.15 -5.68
CA TYR A 90 16.20 -10.14 -5.53
C TYR A 90 16.64 -10.67 -4.16
N LEU A 91 15.99 -10.26 -3.07
CA LEU A 91 16.39 -10.57 -1.70
C LEU A 91 16.04 -12.00 -1.27
N TYR A 92 14.86 -12.50 -1.65
CA TYR A 92 14.23 -13.67 -1.02
C TYR A 92 13.87 -14.80 -1.97
N PHE A 93 13.94 -14.61 -3.29
CA PHE A 93 13.68 -15.69 -4.24
C PHE A 93 14.80 -16.73 -4.17
N PRO A 94 14.51 -18.00 -3.84
CA PRO A 94 15.52 -19.04 -3.68
C PRO A 94 16.01 -19.63 -5.02
N GLY A 95 15.46 -19.16 -6.14
CA GLY A 95 15.61 -19.78 -7.45
C GLY A 95 14.42 -20.66 -7.81
N ASP A 96 14.35 -21.04 -9.09
CA ASP A 96 13.32 -21.92 -9.62
C ASP A 96 13.88 -22.76 -10.76
N SER A 97 13.64 -24.07 -10.72
CA SER A 97 13.98 -25.02 -11.79
C SER A 97 12.74 -25.54 -12.52
N ASN A 98 11.54 -25.15 -12.09
CA ASN A 98 10.29 -25.57 -12.71
C ASN A 98 9.95 -24.68 -13.90
N GLN A 99 9.90 -25.30 -15.08
CA GLN A 99 9.67 -24.63 -16.36
C GLN A 99 8.18 -24.57 -16.78
N SER A 100 7.28 -25.17 -16.01
CA SER A 100 5.83 -25.09 -16.30
C SER A 100 5.28 -23.68 -16.05
N PRO A 101 4.19 -23.25 -16.71
CA PRO A 101 3.58 -23.83 -17.91
C PRO A 101 4.28 -23.41 -19.20
N PHE A 102 5.27 -22.51 -19.13
CA PHE A 102 5.95 -21.92 -20.29
C PHE A 102 7.34 -22.54 -20.48
N ILE A 103 7.39 -23.66 -21.20
CA ILE A 103 8.63 -24.39 -21.47
C ILE A 103 9.49 -23.56 -22.42
N HIS A 104 10.67 -23.17 -21.95
CA HIS A 104 11.71 -22.52 -22.77
C HIS A 104 12.94 -23.43 -22.78
N SER A 105 13.78 -23.31 -23.82
CA SER A 105 15.04 -24.05 -23.92
C SER A 105 16.05 -23.52 -22.89
N ASN A 106 16.37 -24.33 -21.88
CA ASN A 106 17.40 -24.08 -20.85
C ASN A 106 17.28 -22.78 -20.01
N PRO A 107 16.10 -22.30 -19.57
CA PRO A 107 16.05 -21.20 -18.61
C PRO A 107 16.56 -21.68 -17.25
N THR A 108 17.55 -20.97 -16.70
CA THR A 108 17.97 -21.11 -15.30
C THR A 108 17.50 -19.86 -14.56
N TYR A 109 16.77 -20.03 -13.46
CA TYR A 109 16.33 -18.92 -12.62
C TYR A 109 17.06 -19.00 -11.27
N PRO A 110 18.31 -18.49 -11.19
CA PRO A 110 19.08 -18.57 -9.96
C PRO A 110 18.49 -17.63 -8.88
N PRO A 111 18.77 -17.89 -7.59
CA PRO A 111 18.59 -16.87 -6.56
C PRO A 111 19.45 -15.65 -6.89
N ARG A 112 19.04 -14.46 -6.42
CA ARG A 112 19.81 -13.21 -6.59
C ARG A 112 20.08 -12.81 -8.05
N ASP A 113 19.23 -13.22 -8.99
CA ASP A 113 19.32 -12.78 -10.39
C ASP A 113 19.35 -11.23 -10.48
N PRO A 114 20.41 -10.60 -11.03
CA PRO A 114 20.57 -9.15 -11.05
C PRO A 114 19.43 -8.39 -11.71
N LYS A 115 18.66 -9.02 -12.61
CA LYS A 115 17.54 -8.36 -13.29
C LYS A 115 16.48 -7.83 -12.32
N TYR A 116 16.30 -8.52 -11.18
CA TYR A 116 15.31 -8.13 -10.18
C TYR A 116 15.72 -6.85 -9.45
N LEU A 117 17.01 -6.73 -9.09
CA LEU A 117 17.56 -5.50 -8.51
C LEU A 117 17.51 -4.36 -9.52
N GLN A 118 17.92 -4.61 -10.77
CA GLN A 118 17.89 -3.61 -11.84
C GLN A 118 16.47 -3.07 -12.06
N ALA A 119 15.47 -3.96 -12.17
CA ALA A 119 14.07 -3.57 -12.30
C ALA A 119 13.58 -2.70 -11.14
N ALA A 120 13.92 -3.06 -9.90
CA ALA A 120 13.55 -2.27 -8.73
C ALA A 120 14.19 -0.88 -8.73
N VAL A 121 15.48 -0.79 -9.08
CA VAL A 121 16.22 0.47 -9.14
C VAL A 121 15.67 1.38 -10.24
N ASP A 122 15.42 0.85 -11.44
CA ASP A 122 14.91 1.63 -12.57
C ASP A 122 13.48 2.11 -12.33
N ALA A 123 12.63 1.25 -11.76
CA ALA A 123 11.28 1.62 -11.39
C ALA A 123 11.24 2.69 -10.30
N TYR A 124 12.12 2.59 -9.29
CA TYR A 124 12.22 3.60 -8.24
C TYR A 124 12.69 4.95 -8.78
N LYS A 125 13.74 4.95 -9.61
CA LYS A 125 14.24 6.17 -10.26
C LYS A 125 13.15 6.84 -11.08
N TRP A 126 12.41 6.07 -11.88
CA TRP A 126 11.28 6.58 -12.63
C TRP A 126 10.23 7.20 -11.71
N LEU A 127 9.75 6.46 -10.70
CA LEU A 127 8.71 6.93 -9.77
C LEU A 127 9.11 8.22 -9.05
N ASN A 128 10.37 8.33 -8.64
CA ASN A 128 10.88 9.54 -7.97
C ASN A 128 10.98 10.75 -8.91
N SER A 129 11.14 10.50 -10.22
CA SER A 129 11.24 11.55 -11.25
C SER A 129 9.92 11.82 -11.99
N SER A 130 8.88 11.02 -11.77
CA SER A 130 7.62 11.08 -12.53
C SER A 130 6.68 12.19 -12.06
N ASN A 131 7.11 12.99 -11.09
CA ASN A 131 6.31 14.03 -10.43
C ASN A 131 5.04 13.45 -9.78
N MET A 132 5.10 12.21 -9.23
CA MET A 132 3.92 11.51 -8.71
C MET A 132 3.42 11.94 -7.32
N THR A 133 3.87 13.08 -6.82
CA THR A 133 3.51 13.58 -5.49
C THR A 133 2.72 14.88 -5.55
N ASP A 134 1.88 15.13 -4.55
CA ASP A 134 1.20 16.41 -4.33
C ASP A 134 2.13 17.41 -3.61
N LEU A 135 1.59 18.59 -3.29
CA LEU A 135 2.33 19.64 -2.56
C LEU A 135 2.66 19.27 -1.10
N GLN A 136 2.00 18.25 -0.54
CA GLN A 136 2.25 17.74 0.80
C GLN A 136 3.27 16.59 0.79
N GLY A 137 3.73 16.16 -0.39
CA GLY A 137 4.67 15.06 -0.57
C GLY A 137 4.01 13.69 -0.63
N LEU A 138 2.68 13.62 -0.73
CA LEU A 138 1.92 12.36 -0.80
C LEU A 138 1.82 11.88 -2.24
N TYR A 139 1.93 10.57 -2.46
CA TYR A 139 1.71 9.97 -3.76
C TYR A 139 0.23 10.06 -4.16
N VAL A 140 0.00 10.72 -5.28
CA VAL A 140 -1.32 10.75 -5.92
C VAL A 140 -1.51 9.48 -6.74
N ASP A 141 -2.74 9.19 -7.16
CA ASP A 141 -3.05 7.88 -7.70
C ASP A 141 -2.32 7.60 -9.01
N GLY A 142 -2.18 8.59 -9.90
CA GLY A 142 -1.42 8.38 -11.12
C GLY A 142 -1.74 9.33 -12.25
N TYR A 143 -1.35 8.88 -13.45
CA TYR A 143 -1.47 9.68 -14.67
C TYR A 143 -2.02 8.89 -15.86
N HIS A 144 -2.95 9.52 -16.57
CA HIS A 144 -3.23 9.22 -17.97
C HIS A 144 -2.29 10.04 -18.88
N ILE A 145 -2.34 9.71 -20.17
CA ILE A 145 -1.62 10.42 -21.23
C ILE A 145 -2.66 11.11 -22.10
N SER A 146 -2.67 12.45 -22.07
CA SER A 146 -3.63 13.24 -22.81
C SER A 146 -3.44 13.05 -24.33
N ASN A 147 -4.52 13.07 -25.09
CA ASN A 147 -4.51 12.99 -26.57
C ASN A 147 -3.82 11.76 -27.20
N LEU A 148 -3.67 10.66 -26.46
CA LEU A 148 -2.99 9.44 -26.94
C LEU A 148 -3.61 8.85 -28.22
N SER A 149 -4.93 8.94 -28.41
CA SER A 149 -5.63 8.34 -29.56
C SER A 149 -5.56 9.17 -30.85
N GLY A 150 -4.86 10.31 -30.88
CA GLY A 150 -4.86 11.20 -32.05
C GLY A 150 -3.69 12.18 -32.12
N GLY A 151 -2.65 12.03 -31.31
CA GLY A 151 -1.49 12.92 -31.31
C GLY A 151 -0.21 12.22 -30.87
N ASP A 152 0.90 12.95 -30.95
CA ASP A 152 2.26 12.43 -30.67
C ASP A 152 2.66 12.53 -29.19
N ASN A 153 1.68 12.72 -28.29
CA ASN A 153 1.97 12.90 -26.87
C ASN A 153 2.35 11.57 -26.21
N THR A 154 3.56 11.54 -25.66
CA THR A 154 4.10 10.40 -24.92
C THR A 154 4.37 10.74 -23.46
N ARG A 155 3.96 11.92 -22.98
CA ARG A 155 4.22 12.39 -21.61
C ARG A 155 3.04 12.05 -20.69
N CYS A 156 3.34 11.64 -19.45
CA CYS A 156 2.33 11.49 -18.39
C CYS A 156 1.95 12.89 -17.89
N ASP A 157 0.76 13.36 -18.28
CA ASP A 157 0.37 14.76 -18.11
C ASP A 157 -1.08 14.97 -17.62
N SER A 158 -1.92 13.93 -17.62
CA SER A 158 -3.28 14.00 -17.07
C SER A 158 -3.31 13.37 -15.67
N ARG A 159 -3.23 14.21 -14.63
CA ARG A 159 -3.14 13.81 -13.22
C ARG A 159 -4.48 13.39 -12.64
N ASN A 160 -4.46 12.30 -11.88
CA ASN A 160 -5.51 11.98 -10.93
C ASN A 160 -4.98 12.28 -9.52
N GLU A 161 -5.42 13.39 -8.94
CA GLU A 161 -4.93 13.89 -7.64
C GLU A 161 -5.50 13.10 -6.44
N MET A 162 -6.22 11.99 -6.67
CA MET A 162 -6.67 11.13 -5.57
C MET A 162 -5.49 10.63 -4.74
N VAL A 163 -5.60 10.74 -3.43
CA VAL A 163 -4.65 10.17 -2.49
C VAL A 163 -5.31 9.03 -1.73
N TYR A 164 -4.62 7.90 -1.66
CA TYR A 164 -5.03 6.73 -0.91
C TYR A 164 -3.93 6.34 0.07
N THR A 165 -4.27 5.82 1.26
CA THR A 165 -3.24 5.57 2.28
C THR A 165 -2.27 4.46 1.87
N TYR A 166 -2.74 3.48 1.10
CA TYR A 166 -1.91 2.36 0.65
C TYR A 166 -0.77 2.75 -0.30
N ASN A 167 -0.95 3.77 -1.15
CA ASN A 167 0.12 4.31 -2.02
C ASN A 167 1.25 4.90 -1.18
N GLN A 168 0.96 5.32 0.06
CA GLN A 168 1.97 5.87 0.96
C GLN A 168 2.73 4.78 1.72
N GLY A 169 2.23 3.53 1.69
CA GLY A 169 2.77 2.41 2.45
C GLY A 169 3.63 1.49 1.61
N VAL A 170 3.13 1.03 0.45
CA VAL A 170 3.77 -0.05 -0.32
C VAL A 170 5.21 0.28 -0.70
N LEU A 171 5.47 1.53 -1.09
CA LEU A 171 6.81 1.98 -1.45
C LEU A 171 7.83 1.78 -0.33
N LEU A 172 7.41 1.88 0.94
CA LEU A 172 8.30 1.75 2.09
C LEU A 172 8.97 0.37 2.12
N THR A 173 8.26 -0.71 1.76
CA THR A 173 8.89 -2.03 1.62
C THR A 173 9.87 -2.08 0.45
N GLY A 174 9.58 -1.41 -0.66
CA GLY A 174 10.50 -1.26 -1.78
C GLY A 174 11.79 -0.54 -1.39
N GLN A 175 11.67 0.62 -0.74
CA GLN A 175 12.78 1.42 -0.24
C GLN A 175 13.63 0.66 0.78
N ARG A 176 12.98 -0.01 1.74
CA ARG A 176 13.70 -0.83 2.72
C ARG A 176 14.52 -1.93 2.05
N GLY A 177 13.92 -2.65 1.10
CA GLY A 177 14.65 -3.68 0.35
C GLY A 177 15.79 -3.11 -0.50
N LEU A 178 15.60 -1.92 -1.09
CA LEU A 178 16.62 -1.27 -1.92
C LEU A 178 17.82 -0.84 -1.06
N TYR A 179 17.57 -0.32 0.14
CA TYR A 179 18.62 -0.09 1.13
C TYR A 179 19.35 -1.40 1.46
N ASP A 180 18.63 -2.46 1.84
CA ASP A 180 19.25 -3.73 2.21
C ASP A 180 20.14 -4.27 1.07
N ALA A 181 19.71 -4.14 -0.19
CA ALA A 181 20.44 -4.64 -1.35
C ALA A 181 21.63 -3.76 -1.81
N THR A 182 21.68 -2.48 -1.43
CA THR A 182 22.63 -1.52 -2.00
C THR A 182 23.45 -0.73 -0.98
N ALA A 183 23.05 -0.75 0.30
CA ALA A 183 23.53 0.10 1.38
C ALA A 183 23.38 1.61 1.14
N ALA A 184 22.58 2.03 0.16
CA ALA A 184 22.31 3.45 -0.07
C ALA A 184 21.29 3.98 0.94
N ARG A 185 21.77 4.73 1.95
CA ARG A 185 20.95 5.35 3.01
C ARG A 185 19.83 6.23 2.46
N SER A 186 19.98 6.82 1.26
CA SER A 186 18.97 7.65 0.62
C SER A 186 17.60 6.98 0.52
N TYR A 187 17.54 5.65 0.32
CA TYR A 187 16.26 4.93 0.30
C TYR A 187 15.54 4.98 1.66
N LEU A 188 16.27 4.90 2.78
CA LEU A 188 15.69 5.04 4.11
C LEU A 188 15.30 6.49 4.40
N GLU A 189 16.09 7.46 3.93
CA GLU A 189 15.78 8.89 4.07
C GLU A 189 14.48 9.25 3.35
N ASP A 190 14.31 8.78 2.11
CA ASP A 190 13.09 8.97 1.34
C ASP A 190 11.88 8.32 2.02
N GLY A 191 12.04 7.10 2.56
CA GLY A 191 10.96 6.43 3.31
C GLY A 191 10.57 7.16 4.60
N HIS A 192 11.55 7.64 5.37
CA HIS A 192 11.27 8.46 6.56
C HIS A 192 10.61 9.80 6.22
N LYS A 193 10.96 10.41 5.08
CA LYS A 193 10.29 11.61 4.58
C LYS A 193 8.83 11.32 4.26
N LEU A 194 8.54 10.25 3.51
CA LEU A 194 7.16 9.86 3.19
C LEU A 194 6.32 9.60 4.44
N ILE A 195 6.86 8.89 5.43
CA ILE A 195 6.17 8.64 6.71
C ILE A 195 5.87 9.96 7.43
N TYR A 196 6.83 10.90 7.45
CA TYR A 196 6.62 12.23 8.04
C TYR A 196 5.49 12.99 7.34
N ASP A 197 5.49 12.98 6.01
CA ASP A 197 4.47 13.65 5.19
C ASP A 197 3.07 13.06 5.46
N VAL A 198 2.96 11.73 5.57
CA VAL A 198 1.71 11.04 5.97
C VAL A 198 1.24 11.46 7.35
N ILE A 199 2.13 11.46 8.35
CA ILE A 199 1.79 11.84 9.73
C ILE A 199 1.28 13.29 9.76
N ASN A 200 1.98 14.20 9.08
CA ASN A 200 1.57 15.58 8.96
C ASN A 200 0.21 15.73 8.25
N ALA A 201 -0.06 14.93 7.21
CA ALA A 201 -1.33 14.89 6.48
C ALA A 201 -2.50 14.29 7.27
N THR A 202 -2.27 13.76 8.48
CA THR A 202 -3.33 13.43 9.44
C THR A 202 -3.66 14.58 10.40
N GLY A 203 -2.91 15.68 10.36
CA GLY A 203 -2.98 16.77 11.33
C GLY A 203 -2.26 16.45 12.63
N TYR A 204 -1.13 15.73 12.58
CA TYR A 204 -0.31 15.40 13.74
C TYR A 204 1.07 16.05 13.64
N ASP A 205 1.47 16.78 14.68
CA ASP A 205 2.80 17.35 14.80
C ASP A 205 3.73 16.36 15.50
N LEU A 206 4.54 15.65 14.70
CA LEU A 206 5.48 14.66 15.18
C LEU A 206 6.57 15.26 16.09
N LYS A 207 6.94 16.53 15.91
CA LYS A 207 8.02 17.15 16.69
C LYS A 207 7.60 17.39 18.14
N HIS A 208 6.34 17.78 18.32
CA HIS A 208 5.79 18.10 19.63
C HIS A 208 4.89 16.99 20.20
N ASP A 209 4.65 15.92 19.44
CA ASP A 209 3.81 14.77 19.80
C ASP A 209 2.35 15.18 20.12
N ILE A 210 1.79 16.10 19.30
CA ILE A 210 0.46 16.67 19.50
C ILE A 210 -0.40 16.66 18.25
N VAL A 211 -1.72 16.71 18.43
CA VAL A 211 -2.68 16.93 17.34
C VAL A 211 -2.82 18.42 17.04
N ILE A 212 -2.80 18.75 15.76
CA ILE A 212 -3.08 20.09 15.24
C ILE A 212 -4.59 20.22 15.02
N SER A 213 -5.20 21.29 15.54
CA SER A 213 -6.64 21.58 15.38
C SER A 213 -7.57 20.45 15.87
N PRO A 214 -7.52 20.05 17.16
CA PRO A 214 -8.40 19.02 17.70
C PRO A 214 -9.88 19.43 17.58
N PRO A 215 -10.81 18.46 17.41
CA PRO A 215 -12.23 18.77 17.31
C PRO A 215 -12.78 19.33 18.64
N PRO A 216 -13.91 20.05 18.61
CA PRO A 216 -14.60 20.50 19.81
C PRO A 216 -14.91 19.33 20.77
N LYS A 217 -14.74 19.55 22.08
CA LYS A 217 -14.96 18.52 23.11
C LYS A 217 -16.40 17.97 23.15
N ASN A 218 -17.36 18.75 22.67
CA ASN A 218 -18.78 18.36 22.59
C ASN A 218 -19.11 17.49 21.36
N GLY A 219 -18.14 17.23 20.48
CA GLY A 219 -18.32 16.37 19.30
C GLY A 219 -19.25 16.96 18.24
N SER A 220 -19.52 18.27 18.27
CA SER A 220 -20.51 18.89 17.39
C SER A 220 -20.10 18.99 15.92
N THR A 221 -18.80 18.88 15.63
CA THR A 221 -18.26 19.00 14.27
C THR A 221 -17.08 18.04 14.06
N LEU A 222 -16.88 17.63 12.80
CA LEU A 222 -15.68 16.89 12.41
C LEU A 222 -14.43 17.76 12.54
N ALA A 223 -13.31 17.13 12.86
CA ALA A 223 -12.00 17.78 12.83
C ALA A 223 -11.62 18.20 11.41
N LYS A 224 -10.72 19.18 11.31
CA LYS A 224 -10.19 19.65 10.03
C LYS A 224 -9.55 18.49 9.24
N TRP A 225 -9.83 18.41 7.94
CA TRP A 225 -9.16 17.52 7.01
C TRP A 225 -7.77 18.05 6.66
N PHE A 226 -6.77 17.17 6.70
CA PHE A 226 -5.37 17.49 6.41
C PHE A 226 -4.82 16.77 5.17
N GLY A 227 -5.71 16.23 4.31
CA GLY A 227 -5.32 15.57 3.06
C GLY A 227 -5.33 14.05 3.14
N LEU A 228 -4.95 13.46 4.27
CA LEU A 228 -4.94 12.02 4.49
C LEU A 228 -5.34 11.63 5.92
N GLY A 229 -6.29 12.38 6.50
CA GLY A 229 -6.72 12.16 7.86
C GLY A 229 -7.23 13.39 8.56
N ARG A 230 -7.64 13.17 9.81
CA ARG A 230 -8.11 14.18 10.74
C ARG A 230 -7.63 13.87 12.14
N ASN A 231 -7.44 14.91 12.95
CA ASN A 231 -7.24 14.74 14.39
C ASN A 231 -6.08 13.79 14.73
N GLY A 232 -5.05 13.71 13.88
CA GLY A 232 -3.93 12.77 14.00
C GLY A 232 -4.28 11.30 13.75
N ILE A 233 -5.41 11.03 13.08
CA ILE A 233 -5.90 9.69 12.75
C ILE A 233 -5.95 9.57 11.23
N LEU A 234 -5.34 8.50 10.72
CA LEU A 234 -5.34 8.14 9.31
C LEU A 234 -6.76 7.78 8.89
N GLU A 235 -7.22 8.33 7.77
CA GLU A 235 -8.60 8.19 7.30
C GLU A 235 -8.61 8.15 5.77
N GLU A 236 -9.43 7.29 5.19
CA GLU A 236 -9.73 7.32 3.75
C GLU A 236 -10.80 8.38 3.47
N ALA A 237 -10.76 9.04 2.31
CA ALA A 237 -11.77 10.04 1.96
C ALA A 237 -13.22 9.47 2.01
N CYS A 238 -13.37 8.17 1.74
CA CYS A 238 -14.64 7.46 1.76
C CYS A 238 -15.14 7.06 3.17
N ASP A 239 -14.30 7.16 4.22
CA ASP A 239 -14.63 6.66 5.57
C ASP A 239 -15.82 7.40 6.16
N SER A 240 -15.72 8.74 6.21
CA SER A 240 -16.76 9.60 6.77
C SER A 240 -18.09 9.45 6.01
N GLY A 241 -18.07 9.23 4.70
CA GLY A 241 -19.25 8.97 3.88
C GLY A 241 -19.82 7.56 4.01
N GLY A 242 -19.06 6.60 4.57
CA GLY A 242 -19.44 5.19 4.61
C GLY A 242 -19.52 4.55 3.21
N SER A 243 -18.82 5.11 2.24
CA SER A 243 -18.91 4.73 0.81
C SER A 243 -17.74 3.87 0.33
N CYS A 244 -16.83 3.48 1.22
CA CYS A 244 -15.67 2.69 0.87
C CYS A 244 -16.04 1.35 0.24
N SER A 245 -15.36 1.00 -0.85
CA SER A 245 -15.44 -0.34 -1.42
C SER A 245 -14.67 -1.34 -0.55
N GLN A 246 -14.68 -2.61 -0.96
CA GLN A 246 -13.85 -3.63 -0.34
C GLN A 246 -12.35 -3.26 -0.39
N ASP A 247 -11.90 -2.68 -1.51
CA ASP A 247 -10.53 -2.17 -1.66
C ASP A 247 -10.29 -1.04 -0.66
N GLY A 248 -11.17 -0.03 -0.63
CA GLY A 248 -11.07 1.10 0.31
C GLY A 248 -10.90 0.64 1.76
N GLN A 249 -11.67 -0.37 2.18
CA GLN A 249 -11.61 -0.91 3.54
C GLN A 249 -10.27 -1.53 3.95
N THR A 250 -9.41 -1.93 3.00
CA THR A 250 -8.10 -2.55 3.30
C THR A 250 -6.93 -1.55 3.35
N PHE A 251 -7.08 -0.37 2.73
CA PHE A 251 -5.94 0.53 2.45
C PHE A 251 -5.17 1.00 3.69
N LYS A 252 -5.86 1.35 4.78
CA LYS A 252 -5.19 1.73 6.04
C LYS A 252 -4.37 0.58 6.62
N GLY A 253 -4.90 -0.63 6.55
CA GLY A 253 -4.18 -1.83 7.01
C GLY A 253 -2.90 -2.08 6.23
N ILE A 254 -2.99 -1.95 4.90
CA ILE A 254 -1.83 -2.05 4.01
C ILE A 254 -0.75 -1.03 4.39
N PHE A 255 -1.13 0.22 4.65
CA PHE A 255 -0.19 1.24 5.10
C PHE A 255 0.56 0.81 6.37
N PHE A 256 -0.15 0.43 7.43
CA PHE A 256 0.49 0.03 8.70
C PHE A 256 1.32 -1.26 8.56
N HIS A 257 0.91 -2.19 7.70
CA HIS A 257 1.71 -3.37 7.39
C HIS A 257 3.08 -3.00 6.82
N HIS A 258 3.12 -2.12 5.82
CA HIS A 258 4.38 -1.72 5.19
C HIS A 258 5.21 -0.74 6.06
N LEU A 259 4.56 0.12 6.85
CA LEU A 259 5.23 0.93 7.87
C LEU A 259 5.98 0.05 8.88
N THR A 260 5.30 -0.98 9.39
CA THR A 260 5.89 -1.94 10.35
C THR A 260 7.07 -2.67 9.72
N ALA A 261 6.92 -3.13 8.47
CA ALA A 261 8.01 -3.79 7.75
C ALA A 261 9.22 -2.85 7.52
N PHE A 262 8.98 -1.59 7.15
CA PHE A 262 10.02 -0.60 6.97
C PHE A 262 10.79 -0.34 8.27
N CYS A 263 10.07 -0.16 9.38
CA CYS A 263 10.64 0.09 10.70
C CYS A 263 11.13 -1.16 11.42
N SER A 264 11.14 -2.34 10.79
CA SER A 264 11.73 -3.56 11.36
C SER A 264 13.24 -3.43 11.55
N ASP A 265 13.87 -4.30 12.34
CA ASP A 265 15.31 -4.22 12.57
C ASP A 265 16.10 -4.38 11.27
N LEU A 266 17.14 -3.54 11.08
CA LEU A 266 18.11 -3.75 10.00
C LEU A 266 18.77 -5.13 10.13
N PRO A 267 19.11 -5.81 9.02
CA PRO A 267 19.66 -7.18 9.03
C PRO A 267 20.91 -7.26 9.90
N LYS A 268 21.15 -8.39 10.60
CA LYS A 268 22.30 -8.53 11.52
C LYS A 268 23.67 -8.35 10.83
N ARG A 269 23.76 -8.69 9.55
CA ARG A 269 24.95 -8.54 8.71
C ARG A 269 24.56 -7.80 7.42
N PRO A 270 25.47 -7.01 6.83
CA PRO A 270 25.20 -6.32 5.59
C PRO A 270 25.03 -7.32 4.44
N ILE A 271 24.03 -7.10 3.59
CA ILE A 271 23.94 -7.75 2.29
C ILE A 271 24.83 -6.99 1.28
N ALA A 272 24.90 -5.67 1.42
CA ALA A 272 25.82 -4.78 0.72
C ALA A 272 26.42 -3.76 1.70
N GLY A 273 27.55 -3.15 1.35
CA GLY A 273 28.24 -2.16 2.19
C GLY A 273 29.12 -2.78 3.29
N THR A 274 29.37 -2.01 4.35
CA THR A 274 30.27 -2.38 5.46
C THR A 274 29.49 -2.64 6.76
N GLU A 275 30.08 -3.38 7.70
CA GLU A 275 29.45 -3.59 9.02
C GLU A 275 29.35 -2.27 9.80
N GLU A 276 30.33 -1.38 9.66
CA GLU A 276 30.38 -0.08 10.30
C GLU A 276 29.26 0.84 9.80
N SER A 277 29.06 0.94 8.48
CA SER A 277 27.97 1.75 7.91
C SER A 277 26.62 1.24 8.35
N LEU A 278 26.40 -0.07 8.30
CA LEU A 278 25.15 -0.71 8.74
C LEU A 278 24.86 -0.44 10.22
N LYS A 279 25.88 -0.43 11.09
CA LYS A 279 25.69 -0.12 12.51
C LYS A 279 25.18 1.30 12.71
N LEU A 280 25.80 2.28 12.04
CA LEU A 280 25.37 3.69 12.09
C LEU A 280 23.96 3.86 11.51
N ASP A 281 23.66 3.20 10.39
CA ASP A 281 22.34 3.19 9.77
C ASP A 281 21.28 2.61 10.70
N ARG A 282 21.59 1.52 11.42
CA ARG A 282 20.68 0.87 12.36
C ARG A 282 20.29 1.78 13.51
N GLU A 283 21.27 2.42 14.14
CA GLU A 283 21.03 3.36 15.25
C GLU A 283 20.18 4.54 14.79
N TRP A 284 20.52 5.12 13.64
CA TRP A 284 19.77 6.24 13.06
C TRP A 284 18.33 5.85 12.67
N HIS A 285 18.15 4.74 11.96
CA HIS A 285 16.86 4.28 11.46
C HIS A 285 15.91 3.89 12.60
N SER A 286 16.40 3.12 13.58
CA SER A 286 15.60 2.75 14.76
C SER A 286 15.20 4.01 15.56
N GLY A 287 16.13 4.94 15.78
CA GLY A 287 15.85 6.20 16.48
C GLY A 287 14.85 7.11 15.75
N LYS A 288 14.75 7.03 14.42
CA LYS A 288 13.70 7.71 13.64
C LYS A 288 12.37 6.99 13.77
N CYS A 289 12.34 5.66 13.67
CA CYS A 289 11.13 4.86 13.80
C CYS A 289 10.46 4.97 15.17
N SER A 290 11.22 4.97 16.28
CA SER A 290 10.65 5.14 17.62
C SER A 290 9.95 6.50 17.82
N LYS A 291 10.31 7.54 17.04
CA LYS A 291 9.60 8.83 17.11
C LYS A 291 8.17 8.76 16.60
N TYR A 292 7.82 7.78 15.79
CA TYR A 292 6.45 7.61 15.28
C TYR A 292 5.49 7.02 16.31
N ALA A 293 5.99 6.56 17.47
CA ALA A 293 5.22 5.81 18.47
C ALA A 293 3.96 6.54 18.94
N GLY A 294 4.03 7.85 19.21
CA GLY A 294 2.87 8.64 19.67
C GLY A 294 1.73 8.66 18.65
N TRP A 295 2.06 8.89 17.38
CA TRP A 295 1.09 8.85 16.29
C TRP A 295 0.52 7.44 16.02
N ILE A 296 1.37 6.41 16.03
CA ILE A 296 0.92 5.02 15.83
C ILE A 296 -0.02 4.59 16.96
N ARG A 297 0.34 4.86 18.22
CA ARG A 297 -0.50 4.57 19.38
C ARG A 297 -1.85 5.26 19.28
N ARG A 298 -1.86 6.53 18.87
CA ARG A 298 -3.10 7.28 18.66
C ARG A 298 -4.03 6.60 17.64
N ASN A 299 -3.50 6.14 16.53
CA ASN A 299 -4.27 5.41 15.52
C ASN A 299 -4.75 4.05 16.05
N ALA A 300 -3.91 3.34 16.83
CA ALA A 300 -4.26 2.08 17.46
C ALA A 300 -5.41 2.23 18.46
N GLU A 301 -5.35 3.25 19.32
CA GLU A 301 -6.43 3.60 20.26
C GLU A 301 -7.72 4.00 19.55
N ALA A 302 -7.61 4.76 18.45
CA ALA A 302 -8.75 5.15 17.63
C ALA A 302 -9.41 3.92 16.99
N ALA A 303 -8.62 3.01 16.41
CA ALA A 303 -9.13 1.76 15.85
C ALA A 303 -9.82 0.91 16.93
N LEU A 304 -9.22 0.77 18.12
CA LEU A 304 -9.80 0.01 19.23
C LEU A 304 -11.18 0.52 19.67
N LYS A 305 -11.42 1.83 19.58
CA LYS A 305 -12.71 2.46 19.91
C LYS A 305 -13.81 2.15 18.90
N THR A 306 -13.47 1.62 17.73
CA THR A 306 -14.45 1.21 16.72
C THR A 306 -14.89 -0.25 16.85
N LYS A 307 -14.41 -0.98 17.86
CA LYS A 307 -14.84 -2.37 18.05
C LYS A 307 -16.28 -2.42 18.53
N ASP A 308 -17.04 -3.36 17.97
CA ASP A 308 -18.35 -3.74 18.53
C ASP A 308 -18.20 -4.72 19.71
N GLU A 309 -19.33 -5.20 20.22
CA GLU A 309 -19.42 -6.14 21.34
C GLU A 309 -18.74 -7.50 21.01
N GLU A 310 -18.69 -7.88 19.73
CA GLU A 310 -17.98 -9.07 19.25
C GLU A 310 -16.48 -8.84 19.00
N GLY A 311 -15.98 -7.61 19.19
CA GLY A 311 -14.58 -7.26 19.01
C GLY A 311 -14.15 -7.05 17.56
N ARG A 312 -15.09 -6.84 16.63
CA ARG A 312 -14.84 -6.58 15.21
C ARG A 312 -14.55 -5.10 14.98
N PHE A 313 -13.44 -4.80 14.31
CA PHE A 313 -13.02 -3.42 14.04
C PHE A 313 -13.89 -2.73 12.97
N GLY A 314 -14.19 -1.46 13.19
CA GLY A 314 -14.82 -0.57 12.22
C GLY A 314 -13.82 0.10 11.26
N MET A 315 -14.35 0.67 10.18
CA MET A 315 -13.55 1.35 9.18
C MET A 315 -13.16 2.79 9.59
N TRP A 316 -14.08 3.54 10.20
CA TRP A 316 -13.91 4.97 10.48
C TRP A 316 -13.39 5.21 11.91
N TRP A 317 -12.07 5.12 12.07
CA TRP A 317 -11.39 5.25 13.37
C TRP A 317 -11.57 6.62 14.04
N GLY A 318 -11.80 7.67 13.23
CA GLY A 318 -12.01 9.04 13.69
C GLY A 318 -13.48 9.44 13.92
N ALA A 319 -14.42 8.48 13.90
CA ALA A 319 -15.85 8.78 14.03
C ALA A 319 -16.17 9.58 15.32
N PRO A 320 -17.02 10.62 15.25
CA PRO A 320 -17.41 11.41 16.41
C PRO A 320 -18.31 10.59 17.35
N ALA A 321 -18.21 10.86 18.66
CA ALA A 321 -18.99 10.16 19.69
C ALA A 321 -20.49 10.56 19.72
N ALA A 322 -20.87 11.67 19.08
CA ALA A 322 -22.25 12.17 19.06
C ALA A 322 -22.87 11.97 17.67
N ASN A 323 -23.98 11.23 17.63
CA ASN A 323 -24.65 10.69 16.44
C ASN A 323 -25.31 11.72 15.50
N ASN A 324 -25.27 13.01 15.84
CA ASN A 324 -26.23 13.98 15.30
C ASN A 324 -25.72 14.86 14.15
N SER A 325 -24.44 14.80 13.77
CA SER A 325 -23.89 15.67 12.70
C SER A 325 -23.43 14.94 11.44
N LEU A 326 -24.08 13.81 11.10
CA LEU A 326 -23.82 13.08 9.85
C LEU A 326 -24.46 13.73 8.61
N ASN A 327 -25.17 14.86 8.76
CA ASN A 327 -25.95 15.44 7.67
C ASN A 327 -25.13 16.19 6.62
N ASP A 328 -23.85 16.50 6.86
CA ASP A 328 -22.96 17.11 5.86
C ASP A 328 -21.51 16.63 6.08
N THR A 329 -21.15 15.47 5.53
CA THR A 329 -19.72 15.16 5.30
C THR A 329 -19.28 15.91 4.04
N PRO A 330 -18.42 16.95 4.16
CA PRO A 330 -17.99 17.73 3.01
C PRO A 330 -17.29 16.84 1.99
N ASN A 331 -17.38 17.20 0.71
CA ASN A 331 -16.58 16.53 -0.32
C ASN A 331 -15.09 16.78 -0.03
N LEU A 332 -14.34 15.70 0.24
CA LEU A 332 -12.94 15.76 0.68
C LEU A 332 -11.96 15.64 -0.48
N ILE A 333 -12.50 15.37 -1.66
CA ILE A 333 -11.78 15.02 -2.87
C ILE A 333 -11.73 16.26 -3.76
N SER A 334 -10.54 16.58 -4.29
CA SER A 334 -10.34 17.70 -5.23
C SER A 334 -11.11 17.48 -6.53
N ASP A 335 -11.42 18.54 -7.28
CA ASP A 335 -12.09 18.43 -8.57
C ASP A 335 -11.27 17.62 -9.60
N ASP A 336 -9.95 17.63 -9.48
CA ASP A 336 -9.00 16.89 -10.33
C ASP A 336 -8.77 15.44 -9.87
N SER A 337 -9.65 14.91 -9.03
CA SER A 337 -9.51 13.60 -8.41
C SER A 337 -10.68 12.68 -8.77
N VAL A 338 -10.34 11.46 -9.19
CA VAL A 338 -11.31 10.41 -9.56
C VAL A 338 -11.12 9.19 -8.66
N ASP A 339 -12.04 9.00 -7.71
CA ASP A 339 -12.04 7.85 -6.80
C ASP A 339 -12.63 6.59 -7.44
N TYR A 340 -11.96 6.07 -8.45
CA TYR A 340 -12.42 4.87 -9.16
C TYR A 340 -12.29 3.60 -8.31
N ARG A 341 -11.49 3.61 -7.23
CA ARG A 341 -11.35 2.47 -6.31
C ARG A 341 -12.59 2.26 -5.47
N ASN A 342 -13.26 3.34 -5.07
CA ASN A 342 -14.52 3.25 -4.33
C ASN A 342 -15.75 3.35 -5.23
N LEU A 343 -15.71 4.15 -6.30
CA LEU A 343 -16.86 4.44 -7.16
C LEU A 343 -16.90 3.63 -8.46
N GLY A 344 -15.81 2.92 -8.78
CA GLY A 344 -15.65 2.14 -10.00
C GLY A 344 -15.05 2.94 -11.17
N VAL A 345 -14.46 2.23 -12.13
CA VAL A 345 -13.79 2.84 -13.30
C VAL A 345 -14.78 3.63 -14.16
N PRO A 346 -14.56 4.94 -14.40
CA PRO A 346 -15.41 5.76 -15.24
C PRO A 346 -15.66 5.17 -16.63
N LYS A 347 -16.84 5.44 -17.20
CA LYS A 347 -17.21 5.00 -18.55
C LYS A 347 -17.00 6.10 -19.59
N ASN A 348 -15.85 6.78 -19.53
CA ASN A 348 -15.50 7.84 -20.44
C ASN A 348 -14.32 7.43 -21.36
N ARG A 349 -14.01 8.28 -22.33
CA ARG A 349 -12.97 8.02 -23.32
C ARG A 349 -11.58 7.93 -22.69
N GLU A 350 -11.29 8.72 -21.65
CA GLU A 350 -9.98 8.75 -20.99
C GLU A 350 -9.64 7.42 -20.28
N TRP A 351 -10.61 6.80 -19.61
CA TRP A 351 -10.38 5.57 -18.85
C TRP A 351 -10.54 4.29 -19.68
N ARG A 352 -11.40 4.30 -20.71
CA ARG A 352 -11.79 3.07 -21.45
C ARG A 352 -11.51 3.09 -22.95
N GLY A 353 -11.17 4.23 -23.55
CA GLY A 353 -10.96 4.36 -24.99
C GLY A 353 -12.23 4.20 -25.84
N GLU A 354 -12.08 4.34 -27.16
CA GLU A 354 -13.21 4.35 -28.12
C GLU A 354 -13.78 2.96 -28.46
N LYS A 355 -12.96 1.91 -28.42
CA LYS A 355 -13.31 0.55 -28.88
C LYS A 355 -13.71 -0.39 -27.73
N TYR A 356 -14.57 0.05 -26.82
CA TYR A 356 -15.11 -0.88 -25.83
C TYR A 356 -16.10 -1.84 -26.49
N ILE A 357 -15.75 -3.14 -26.56
CA ILE A 357 -16.63 -4.19 -27.06
C ILE A 357 -17.89 -4.24 -26.18
N LYS A 358 -19.04 -3.88 -26.75
CA LYS A 358 -20.37 -4.14 -26.18
C LYS A 358 -20.58 -5.66 -26.07
N GLY A 359 -20.09 -6.27 -24.98
CA GLY A 359 -20.20 -7.73 -24.82
C GLY A 359 -19.56 -8.34 -23.58
N ALA A 360 -18.66 -7.63 -22.88
CA ALA A 360 -18.24 -8.06 -21.56
C ALA A 360 -19.45 -7.95 -20.63
N LYS A 361 -20.07 -9.10 -20.30
CA LYS A 361 -21.11 -9.19 -19.27
C LYS A 361 -20.54 -8.52 -18.04
N ALA A 362 -21.07 -7.34 -17.73
CA ALA A 362 -20.82 -6.72 -16.44
C ALA A 362 -21.18 -7.77 -15.39
N SER A 363 -20.25 -8.10 -14.50
CA SER A 363 -20.66 -8.49 -13.16
C SER A 363 -21.67 -7.43 -12.74
N LYS A 364 -22.89 -7.84 -12.39
CA LYS A 364 -23.90 -6.94 -11.85
C LYS A 364 -23.29 -6.32 -10.59
N ILE A 365 -22.61 -5.20 -10.74
CA ILE A 365 -22.32 -4.30 -9.64
C ILE A 365 -23.70 -3.78 -9.26
N PRO A 366 -24.19 -4.01 -8.02
CA PRO A 366 -25.37 -3.32 -7.55
C PRO A 366 -25.11 -1.83 -7.78
N ARG A 367 -25.97 -1.16 -8.56
CA ARG A 367 -26.04 0.30 -8.54
C ARG A 367 -26.45 0.68 -7.12
N HIS A 368 -25.49 0.86 -6.21
CA HIS A 368 -25.76 1.58 -4.98
C HIS A 368 -25.90 3.06 -5.37
N GLY A 369 -27.12 3.42 -5.72
CA GLY A 369 -27.51 4.73 -6.20
C GLY A 369 -28.91 4.78 -6.84
N GLU A 370 -29.52 3.64 -7.20
CA GLU A 370 -30.86 3.61 -7.82
C GLU A 370 -31.76 2.49 -7.28
N ASP A 371 -31.75 2.24 -5.97
CA ASP A 371 -32.95 1.71 -5.32
C ASP A 371 -33.58 2.87 -4.55
N GLY A 372 -34.71 3.35 -5.08
CA GLY A 372 -35.62 4.31 -4.47
C GLY A 372 -36.26 3.74 -3.21
N GLY A 373 -35.45 3.55 -2.19
CA GLY A 373 -35.85 3.23 -0.83
C GLY A 373 -34.97 4.03 0.12
N HIS A 374 -35.30 5.30 0.33
CA HIS A 374 -34.84 6.05 1.50
C HIS A 374 -35.39 5.41 2.77
N ARG A 375 -34.86 4.25 3.15
CA ARG A 375 -34.78 3.86 4.56
C ARG A 375 -33.36 4.14 4.98
N ARG A 376 -33.14 5.36 5.48
CA ARG A 376 -32.05 5.61 6.43
C ARG A 376 -32.26 4.61 7.55
N ILE A 377 -31.54 3.49 7.52
CA ILE A 377 -31.35 2.72 8.75
C ILE A 377 -30.51 3.68 9.59
N GLU A 378 -31.15 4.28 10.60
CA GLU A 378 -30.45 4.99 11.67
C GLU A 378 -29.56 3.93 12.34
N THR A 379 -28.35 3.79 11.80
CA THR A 379 -27.30 2.96 12.38
C THR A 379 -26.78 3.75 13.57
N GLU A 380 -26.95 3.22 14.78
CA GLU A 380 -26.49 3.88 15.99
C GLU A 380 -24.96 4.05 15.98
N ASP A 381 -24.24 3.13 15.34
CA ASP A 381 -22.79 3.21 15.14
C ASP A 381 -22.44 3.59 13.69
N PRO A 382 -21.71 4.69 13.47
CA PRO A 382 -21.24 5.09 12.14
C PRO A 382 -20.41 4.04 11.39
N ASN A 383 -19.82 3.07 12.09
CA ASN A 383 -19.03 1.98 11.52
C ASN A 383 -19.86 0.82 10.96
N ASP A 384 -21.17 0.78 11.22
CA ASP A 384 -22.08 -0.21 10.61
C ASP A 384 -22.68 0.26 9.27
N ARG A 385 -22.35 1.49 8.85
CA ARG A 385 -22.76 2.04 7.55
C ARG A 385 -22.05 1.35 6.39
N GLY A 386 -22.67 1.40 5.21
CA GLY A 386 -22.09 0.88 3.97
C GLY A 386 -21.86 -0.62 4.04
N ARG A 387 -20.60 -1.04 3.89
CA ARG A 387 -20.20 -2.45 4.01
C ARG A 387 -20.08 -2.95 5.46
N GLY A 388 -20.15 -2.04 6.44
CA GLY A 388 -20.00 -2.34 7.85
C GLY A 388 -18.61 -2.86 8.20
N ARG A 389 -18.56 -3.69 9.24
CA ARG A 389 -17.34 -4.36 9.74
C ARG A 389 -17.06 -5.61 8.91
N THR A 390 -15.87 -5.69 8.32
CA THR A 390 -15.47 -6.75 7.39
C THR A 390 -14.12 -7.36 7.77
N VAL A 391 -13.68 -8.37 7.01
CA VAL A 391 -12.33 -8.94 7.19
C VAL A 391 -11.24 -7.92 6.88
N GLU A 392 -11.50 -6.97 5.97
CA GLU A 392 -10.58 -5.89 5.63
C GLU A 392 -10.45 -4.88 6.79
N THR A 393 -11.57 -4.48 7.41
CA THR A 393 -11.52 -3.58 8.58
C THR A 393 -10.87 -4.26 9.77
N GLN A 394 -11.12 -5.56 9.97
CA GLN A 394 -10.42 -6.39 10.96
C GLN A 394 -8.92 -6.42 10.70
N GLY A 395 -8.51 -6.65 9.44
CA GLY A 395 -7.10 -6.62 9.03
C GLY A 395 -6.46 -5.26 9.28
N GLY A 396 -7.19 -4.16 9.04
CA GLY A 396 -6.78 -2.80 9.34
C GLY A 396 -6.49 -2.59 10.83
N GLY A 397 -7.45 -2.95 11.69
CA GLY A 397 -7.30 -2.86 13.14
C GLY A 397 -6.13 -3.67 13.68
N LEU A 398 -5.98 -4.93 13.23
CA LEU A 398 -4.87 -5.78 13.64
C LEU A 398 -3.51 -5.25 13.16
N SER A 399 -3.45 -4.65 11.96
CA SER A 399 -2.20 -4.11 11.41
C SER A 399 -1.70 -2.91 12.21
N VAL A 400 -2.58 -2.00 12.63
CA VAL A 400 -2.17 -0.86 13.46
C VAL A 400 -1.84 -1.27 14.90
N LEU A 401 -2.55 -2.26 15.46
CA LEU A 401 -2.19 -2.83 16.76
C LEU A 401 -0.80 -3.46 16.73
N ARG A 402 -0.49 -4.24 15.68
CA ARG A 402 0.84 -4.81 15.47
C ARG A 402 1.91 -3.72 15.35
N ALA A 403 1.64 -2.67 14.57
CA ALA A 403 2.55 -1.54 14.43
C ALA A 403 2.83 -0.87 15.78
N SER A 404 1.79 -0.64 16.59
CA SER A 404 1.93 -0.08 17.95
C SER A 404 2.79 -0.98 18.83
N TRP A 405 2.50 -2.28 18.84
CA TRP A 405 3.25 -3.26 19.62
C TRP A 405 4.75 -3.31 19.24
N GLU A 406 5.06 -3.42 17.95
CA GLU A 406 6.45 -3.56 17.50
C GLU A 406 7.27 -2.28 17.67
N VAL A 407 6.64 -1.10 17.54
CA VAL A 407 7.33 0.18 17.74
C VAL A 407 7.52 0.50 19.22
N GLU A 408 6.61 0.08 20.11
CA GLU A 408 6.76 0.26 21.56
C GLU A 408 7.86 -0.61 22.18
N LEU A 409 8.25 -1.70 21.52
CA LEU A 409 9.36 -2.56 21.94
C LEU A 409 10.75 -1.98 21.58
N ARG A 410 10.81 -0.84 20.87
CA ARG A 410 12.03 -0.19 20.38
C ARG A 410 12.41 1.04 21.18
#